data_AF-A0A7C6N1N8-F1
#
_entry.id   AF-A0A7C6N1N8-F1
#
_cell.length_a   1.000
_cell.length_b   1.000
_cell.length_c   1.000
_cell.angle_alpha   90.00
_cell.angle_beta   90.00
_cell.angle_gamma   90.00
#
_symmetry.space_group_name_H-M   'P 1'
#
loop_
_entity.id
_entity.type
_entity.pdbx_description
1 polymer ?
#
loop_
_entity_poly.entity_id
_entity_poly.type
_entity_poly.pdbx_seq_one_letter_code
_entity_poly.pdbx_strand_id
1 'polypeptide(L)'
;MRKDNWGKEVFISYASKDKKIAEEVCSYLEQNDITCWIAPRNILPGTEYGEAIMNGIESCRIMVLIFSESSNASQHVLREVERAVSKNLPIIAYKISNTNPCKSMEYFLFANQWLDAIGKGNHIGELHSSIKAIIGKEEGKVVDAKTLGEEKKTKSYRKAIPLVTAISCLVALLIITFAYFNNRKQEKLEDGDLLASTDYFKEKKEPEETNMDADEQGQQNSEIKEGQTSIEENEKVQSSLTTEERQANPVAIDEEQSNNEDKEPVQPNDDLEESVAVQDMVAIGDLIMFGTYEPQGYSTKNEDSDLTWIIIDIDKNNNQLVLLSEKILDMKPFDAAESGAFDKDNAGNSYDRNIKENYTFNQMIEFRGNSNWEASNIRTWLNSDAARVTYLDQEPSKRATDEAVNSYELQVGFLYGFTKEEKAMLRERESKTTLNAFQAEKDGKEAFVISSDSIAESYDFSSYGMKTTMDKVFLLSLDEVQKYLFENNLLIFVEPTQSAMDSDKSSYYKSYLAYDTKYCPWLLRTPNGTSAHEILAIGAGISDSADIWCFNAASCGLGIRPAITISMDQVTLDGDGSKENPFIVVN
;
A
#
# COMPACT_ATOMS: atom_id res chain seq x y z
N MET A 1 25.86 -30.70 9.94
CA MET A 1 24.73 -31.49 9.42
C MET A 1 25.20 -32.89 9.01
N ARG A 2 24.28 -33.77 8.58
CA ARG A 2 24.61 -34.99 7.80
C ARG A 2 24.91 -34.61 6.34
N LYS A 3 25.48 -35.52 5.54
CA LYS A 3 26.05 -35.21 4.22
C LYS A 3 25.05 -35.35 3.05
N ASP A 4 23.80 -35.68 3.34
CA ASP A 4 22.99 -36.57 2.47
C ASP A 4 21.68 -35.93 1.98
N ASN A 5 21.54 -34.60 1.99
CA ASN A 5 20.23 -33.92 1.90
C ASN A 5 20.19 -32.64 1.03
N TRP A 6 21.06 -32.53 0.02
CA TRP A 6 20.95 -31.50 -1.04
C TRP A 6 20.19 -32.08 -2.25
N GLY A 7 19.39 -31.25 -2.92
CA GLY A 7 18.54 -31.69 -4.03
C GLY A 7 19.30 -31.84 -5.35
N LYS A 8 20.27 -30.94 -5.57
CA LYS A 8 21.24 -30.90 -6.68
C LYS A 8 22.52 -30.21 -6.19
N GLU A 9 23.55 -30.14 -7.02
CA GLU A 9 24.79 -29.40 -6.70
C GLU A 9 24.82 -28.02 -7.37
N VAL A 10 24.34 -27.92 -8.61
CA VAL A 10 24.42 -26.69 -9.41
C VAL A 10 23.03 -26.23 -9.86
N PHE A 11 22.68 -24.99 -9.55
CA PHE A 11 21.54 -24.28 -10.15
C PHE A 11 21.99 -23.59 -11.44
N ILE A 12 21.25 -23.72 -12.54
CA ILE A 12 21.56 -23.06 -13.81
C ILE A 12 20.52 -21.96 -14.08
N SER A 13 20.93 -20.71 -13.89
CA SER A 13 20.15 -19.50 -14.20
C SER A 13 20.41 -19.05 -15.63
N TYR A 14 19.36 -18.80 -16.41
CA TYR A 14 19.45 -18.40 -17.82
C TYR A 14 18.15 -17.75 -18.30
N ALA A 15 18.21 -16.86 -19.31
CA ALA A 15 17.00 -16.35 -19.96
C ALA A 15 16.49 -17.32 -21.04
N SER A 16 15.17 -17.40 -21.24
CA SER A 16 14.53 -18.38 -22.14
C SER A 16 15.08 -18.43 -23.58
N LYS A 17 15.66 -17.33 -24.08
CA LYS A 17 16.33 -17.22 -25.39
C LYS A 17 17.65 -17.99 -25.44
N ASP A 18 18.36 -18.12 -24.32
CA ASP A 18 19.66 -18.79 -24.18
C ASP A 18 19.55 -20.29 -23.89
N LYS A 19 18.30 -20.82 -23.84
CA LYS A 19 17.96 -22.19 -23.43
C LYS A 19 18.89 -23.27 -24.00
N LYS A 20 19.21 -23.21 -25.30
CA LYS A 20 20.06 -24.20 -25.97
C LYS A 20 21.45 -24.31 -25.31
N ILE A 21 22.04 -23.18 -24.90
CA ILE A 21 23.36 -23.16 -24.26
C ILE A 21 23.26 -23.65 -22.81
N ALA A 22 22.18 -23.29 -22.10
CA ALA A 22 21.91 -23.81 -20.76
C ALA A 22 21.71 -25.34 -20.75
N GLU A 23 21.01 -25.89 -21.75
CA GLU A 23 20.84 -27.34 -21.94
C GLU A 23 22.16 -28.04 -22.34
N GLU A 24 23.00 -27.43 -23.18
CA GLU A 24 24.34 -27.93 -23.51
C GLU A 24 25.26 -27.97 -22.27
N VAL A 25 25.28 -26.90 -21.46
CA VAL A 25 26.02 -26.82 -20.19
C VAL A 25 25.52 -27.86 -19.18
N CYS A 26 24.20 -27.92 -18.96
CA CYS A 26 23.58 -28.92 -18.06
C CYS A 26 23.97 -30.35 -18.47
N SER A 27 23.86 -30.66 -19.76
CA SER A 27 24.17 -31.98 -20.30
C SER A 27 25.63 -32.36 -20.10
N TYR A 28 26.56 -31.42 -20.26
CA TYR A 28 28.00 -31.65 -20.05
C TYR A 28 28.34 -31.85 -18.57
N LEU A 29 27.76 -31.04 -17.67
CA LEU A 29 28.00 -31.16 -16.23
C LEU A 29 27.47 -32.50 -15.69
N GLU A 30 26.26 -32.90 -16.08
CA GLU A 30 25.66 -34.18 -15.66
C GLU A 30 26.38 -35.40 -16.26
N GLN A 31 26.98 -35.29 -17.45
CA GLN A 31 27.87 -36.32 -18.03
C GLN A 31 29.21 -36.47 -17.30
N ASN A 32 29.59 -35.52 -16.43
CA ASN A 32 30.88 -35.53 -15.71
C ASN A 32 30.68 -35.51 -14.18
N ASP A 33 29.64 -36.19 -13.71
CA ASP A 33 29.27 -36.40 -12.30
C ASP A 33 29.03 -35.10 -11.51
N ILE A 34 28.23 -34.17 -12.06
CA ILE A 34 27.73 -32.98 -11.35
C ILE A 34 26.23 -32.84 -11.57
N THR A 35 25.45 -32.90 -10.49
CA THR A 35 23.98 -32.89 -10.55
C THR A 35 23.42 -31.48 -10.71
N CYS A 36 22.58 -31.26 -11.74
CA CYS A 36 22.08 -29.93 -12.08
C CYS A 36 20.58 -29.75 -11.83
N TRP A 37 20.20 -28.55 -11.39
CA TRP A 37 18.83 -28.03 -11.36
C TRP A 37 18.68 -27.00 -12.49
N ILE A 38 17.66 -27.17 -13.33
CA ILE A 38 17.35 -26.24 -14.43
C ILE A 38 15.84 -26.19 -14.68
N ALA A 39 15.29 -24.98 -14.83
CA ALA A 39 13.89 -24.78 -15.19
C ALA A 39 13.65 -25.07 -16.69
N PRO A 40 12.43 -25.45 -17.11
CA PRO A 40 11.34 -25.97 -16.31
C PRO A 40 11.52 -27.46 -15.96
N ARG A 41 12.61 -28.11 -16.41
CA ARG A 41 12.88 -29.56 -16.27
C ARG A 41 12.76 -30.07 -14.83
N ASN A 42 13.13 -29.24 -13.86
CA ASN A 42 13.15 -29.59 -12.44
C ASN A 42 12.00 -28.97 -11.63
N ILE A 43 10.98 -28.40 -12.29
CA ILE A 43 9.73 -27.91 -11.68
C ILE A 43 8.66 -29.00 -11.85
N LEU A 44 7.89 -29.26 -10.79
CA LEU A 44 6.90 -30.34 -10.80
C LEU A 44 5.55 -29.81 -11.37
N PRO A 45 4.87 -30.53 -12.28
CA PRO A 45 3.55 -30.12 -12.75
C PRO A 45 2.55 -30.01 -11.58
N GLY A 46 2.06 -28.80 -11.31
CA GLY A 46 1.13 -28.50 -10.23
C GLY A 46 1.76 -27.93 -8.94
N THR A 47 3.08 -27.70 -8.89
CA THR A 47 3.69 -26.81 -7.87
C THR A 47 3.76 -25.38 -8.39
N GLU A 48 3.76 -24.40 -7.49
CA GLU A 48 4.04 -22.99 -7.85
C GLU A 48 5.46 -22.88 -8.46
N TYR A 49 5.58 -22.07 -9.51
CA TYR A 49 6.76 -21.97 -10.36
C TYR A 49 7.89 -21.18 -9.68
N GLY A 50 7.55 -20.09 -8.99
CA GLY A 50 8.46 -19.31 -8.16
C GLY A 50 8.98 -20.11 -6.97
N GLU A 51 8.09 -20.75 -6.21
CA GLU A 51 8.44 -21.62 -5.08
C GLU A 51 9.38 -22.76 -5.51
N ALA A 52 9.13 -23.39 -6.66
CA ALA A 52 9.99 -24.43 -7.21
C ALA A 52 11.39 -23.90 -7.61
N ILE A 53 11.48 -22.67 -8.15
CA ILE A 53 12.76 -21.99 -8.42
C ILE A 53 13.50 -21.68 -7.12
N MET A 54 12.83 -21.09 -6.12
CA MET A 54 13.43 -20.72 -4.84
C MET A 54 13.94 -21.97 -4.09
N ASN A 55 13.12 -23.03 -3.99
CA ASN A 55 13.54 -24.33 -3.49
C ASN A 55 14.70 -24.94 -4.31
N GLY A 56 14.75 -24.68 -5.63
CA GLY A 56 15.85 -25.04 -6.50
C GLY A 56 17.16 -24.36 -6.10
N ILE A 57 17.16 -23.04 -5.91
CA ILE A 57 18.33 -22.24 -5.49
C ILE A 57 18.80 -22.70 -4.10
N GLU A 58 17.88 -22.82 -3.13
CA GLU A 58 18.21 -23.17 -1.75
C GLU A 58 18.65 -24.63 -1.56
N SER A 59 18.31 -25.54 -2.48
CA SER A 59 18.73 -26.94 -2.45
C SER A 59 20.00 -27.25 -3.26
N CYS A 60 20.63 -26.24 -3.87
CA CYS A 60 21.90 -26.33 -4.59
C CYS A 60 23.10 -25.85 -3.75
N ARG A 61 24.32 -26.01 -4.28
CA ARG A 61 25.59 -25.57 -3.66
C ARG A 61 26.29 -24.44 -4.42
N ILE A 62 26.02 -24.28 -5.71
CA ILE A 62 26.60 -23.27 -6.61
C ILE A 62 25.50 -22.81 -7.59
N MET A 63 25.52 -21.53 -7.99
CA MET A 63 24.78 -21.04 -9.15
C MET A 63 25.73 -20.83 -10.34
N VAL A 64 25.31 -21.28 -11.51
CA VAL A 64 25.90 -20.90 -12.81
C VAL A 64 24.92 -19.97 -13.50
N LEU A 65 25.34 -18.74 -13.74
CA LEU A 65 24.59 -17.75 -14.50
C LEU A 65 25.07 -17.76 -15.96
N ILE A 66 24.19 -18.14 -16.89
CA ILE A 66 24.43 -18.00 -18.33
C ILE A 66 24.19 -16.53 -18.70
N PHE A 67 25.26 -15.73 -18.70
CA PHE A 67 25.17 -14.28 -18.86
C PHE A 67 25.17 -13.86 -20.34
N SER A 68 24.05 -13.27 -20.77
CA SER A 68 23.78 -12.78 -22.13
C SER A 68 23.13 -11.40 -22.10
N GLU A 69 22.92 -10.77 -23.27
CA GLU A 69 22.07 -9.58 -23.37
C GLU A 69 20.63 -9.84 -22.89
N SER A 70 20.10 -11.03 -23.18
CA SER A 70 18.74 -11.44 -22.79
C SER A 70 18.64 -11.80 -21.30
N SER A 71 19.72 -12.28 -20.68
CA SER A 71 19.78 -12.52 -19.24
C SER A 71 19.96 -11.21 -18.46
N ASN A 72 20.74 -10.26 -19.00
CA ASN A 72 21.00 -8.94 -18.41
C ASN A 72 19.75 -8.02 -18.42
N ALA A 73 18.81 -8.28 -19.34
CA ALA A 73 17.50 -7.62 -19.40
C ALA A 73 16.35 -8.42 -18.73
N SER A 74 16.63 -9.59 -18.15
CA SER A 74 15.59 -10.46 -17.57
C SER A 74 15.47 -10.25 -16.05
N GLN A 75 14.32 -9.73 -15.62
CA GLN A 75 14.01 -9.54 -14.20
C GLN A 75 13.90 -10.87 -13.43
N HIS A 76 13.55 -11.98 -14.09
CA HIS A 76 13.60 -13.30 -13.45
C HIS A 76 15.04 -13.73 -13.17
N VAL A 77 15.96 -13.54 -14.13
CA VAL A 77 17.38 -13.85 -13.93
C VAL A 77 18.01 -12.95 -12.87
N LEU A 78 17.66 -11.65 -12.85
CA LEU A 78 18.12 -10.72 -11.82
C LEU A 78 17.68 -11.18 -10.42
N ARG A 79 16.41 -11.58 -10.24
CA ARG A 79 15.88 -12.09 -8.97
C ARG A 79 16.49 -13.42 -8.54
N GLU A 80 16.78 -14.33 -9.48
CA GLU A 80 17.54 -15.56 -9.19
C GLU A 80 18.95 -15.23 -8.68
N VAL A 81 19.67 -14.31 -9.35
CA VAL A 81 21.02 -13.87 -8.97
C VAL A 81 21.01 -13.17 -7.60
N GLU A 82 20.06 -12.27 -7.34
CA GLU A 82 19.87 -11.62 -6.05
C GLU A 82 19.61 -12.64 -4.92
N ARG A 83 18.74 -13.64 -5.16
CA ARG A 83 18.47 -14.72 -4.20
C ARG A 83 19.72 -15.56 -3.92
N ALA A 84 20.54 -15.83 -4.93
CA ALA A 84 21.81 -16.52 -4.73
C ALA A 84 22.79 -15.67 -3.89
N VAL A 85 22.91 -14.37 -4.15
CA VAL A 85 23.73 -13.45 -3.34
C VAL A 85 23.25 -13.41 -1.88
N SER A 86 21.95 -13.23 -1.61
CA SER A 86 21.42 -13.13 -0.24
C SER A 86 21.63 -14.43 0.57
N LYS A 87 21.57 -15.60 -0.09
CA LYS A 87 21.89 -16.90 0.51
C LYS A 87 23.40 -17.20 0.61
N ASN A 88 24.26 -16.29 0.15
CA ASN A 88 25.72 -16.47 0.02
C ASN A 88 26.10 -17.69 -0.85
N LEU A 89 25.25 -18.04 -1.82
CA LEU A 89 25.47 -19.13 -2.77
C LEU A 89 26.54 -18.68 -3.80
N PRO A 90 27.66 -19.40 -3.98
CA PRO A 90 28.69 -19.03 -4.95
C PRO A 90 28.13 -18.94 -6.37
N ILE A 91 28.29 -17.79 -7.02
CA ILE A 91 27.84 -17.55 -8.40
C ILE A 91 29.05 -17.57 -9.35
N ILE A 92 28.97 -18.36 -10.42
CA ILE A 92 29.87 -18.30 -11.56
C ILE A 92 29.14 -17.62 -12.72
N ALA A 93 29.61 -16.45 -13.14
CA ALA A 93 29.09 -15.75 -14.31
C ALA A 93 29.76 -16.31 -15.59
N TYR A 94 29.01 -17.12 -16.34
CA TYR A 94 29.46 -17.73 -17.60
C TYR A 94 29.00 -16.85 -18.78
N LYS A 95 29.90 -16.00 -19.27
CA LYS A 95 29.61 -14.90 -20.20
C LYS A 95 29.57 -15.40 -21.65
N ILE A 96 28.40 -15.33 -22.29
CA ILE A 96 28.17 -15.75 -23.68
C ILE A 96 27.89 -14.60 -24.65
N SER A 97 27.67 -13.37 -24.15
CA SER A 97 27.56 -12.14 -24.95
C SER A 97 28.55 -11.10 -24.45
N ASN A 98 29.07 -10.25 -25.34
CA ASN A 98 29.96 -9.14 -24.94
C ASN A 98 29.23 -7.91 -24.39
N THR A 99 28.00 -8.08 -23.90
CA THR A 99 27.23 -7.05 -23.20
C THR A 99 27.88 -6.76 -21.84
N ASN A 100 27.75 -5.52 -21.36
CA ASN A 100 28.08 -5.16 -19.97
C ASN A 100 26.84 -5.32 -19.07
N PRO A 101 26.99 -5.66 -17.78
CA PRO A 101 25.88 -5.62 -16.82
C PRO A 101 25.10 -4.30 -16.84
N CYS A 102 23.78 -4.37 -16.67
CA CYS A 102 22.98 -3.22 -16.23
C CYS A 102 23.30 -2.91 -14.77
N LYS A 103 23.07 -1.69 -14.28
CA LYS A 103 23.47 -1.25 -12.92
C LYS A 103 23.06 -2.24 -11.80
N SER A 104 21.85 -2.78 -11.87
CA SER A 104 21.34 -3.75 -10.89
C SER A 104 22.10 -5.08 -10.94
N MET A 105 22.37 -5.60 -12.14
CA MET A 105 23.16 -6.82 -12.33
C MET A 105 24.64 -6.60 -12.03
N GLU A 106 25.17 -5.39 -12.27
CA GLU A 106 26.53 -4.99 -11.91
C GLU A 106 26.73 -5.06 -10.39
N TYR A 107 25.79 -4.50 -9.62
CA TYR A 107 25.80 -4.51 -8.16
C TYR A 107 25.94 -5.92 -7.58
N PHE A 108 25.14 -6.88 -8.05
CA PHE A 108 25.19 -8.28 -7.57
C PHE A 108 26.37 -9.09 -8.11
N LEU A 109 26.93 -8.74 -9.28
CA LEU A 109 28.05 -9.46 -9.90
C LEU A 109 29.44 -8.84 -9.61
N PHE A 110 29.50 -7.67 -8.95
CA PHE A 110 30.73 -6.90 -8.72
C PHE A 110 31.85 -7.68 -8.00
N ALA A 111 31.49 -8.60 -7.10
CA ALA A 111 32.43 -9.41 -6.32
C ALA A 111 32.76 -10.78 -6.96
N ASN A 112 32.10 -11.14 -8.07
CA ASN A 112 32.02 -12.52 -8.54
C ASN A 112 33.13 -12.86 -9.57
N GLN A 113 33.46 -14.14 -9.70
CA GLN A 113 34.39 -14.61 -10.74
C GLN A 113 33.66 -14.80 -12.06
N TRP A 114 34.19 -14.18 -13.11
CA TRP A 114 33.69 -14.25 -14.47
C TRP A 114 34.46 -15.29 -15.27
N LEU A 115 33.75 -16.17 -15.97
CA LEU A 115 34.30 -17.08 -16.98
C LEU A 115 33.83 -16.60 -18.35
N ASP A 116 34.77 -16.09 -19.15
CA ASP A 116 34.48 -15.60 -20.49
C ASP A 116 34.42 -16.78 -21.49
N ALA A 117 33.24 -17.03 -22.05
CA ALA A 117 33.01 -18.07 -23.05
C ALA A 117 32.88 -17.49 -24.48
N ILE A 118 33.22 -16.22 -24.70
CA ILE A 118 33.19 -15.54 -26.00
C ILE A 118 34.41 -15.98 -26.84
N GLY A 119 34.35 -17.16 -27.47
CA GLY A 119 35.52 -17.71 -28.16
C GLY A 119 35.27 -18.84 -29.15
N LYS A 120 36.38 -19.47 -29.59
CA LYS A 120 36.39 -20.65 -30.48
C LYS A 120 36.20 -21.98 -29.75
N GLY A 121 36.03 -21.94 -28.43
CA GLY A 121 35.49 -23.03 -27.63
C GLY A 121 34.44 -22.44 -26.69
N ASN A 122 33.53 -23.27 -26.20
CA ASN A 122 32.52 -22.87 -25.21
C ASN A 122 33.05 -22.95 -23.76
N HIS A 123 34.33 -23.27 -23.55
CA HIS A 123 35.02 -23.27 -22.24
C HIS A 123 34.32 -24.09 -21.11
N ILE A 124 33.38 -25.00 -21.43
CA ILE A 124 32.58 -25.74 -20.43
C ILE A 124 33.47 -26.67 -19.57
N GLY A 125 34.61 -27.14 -20.10
CA GLY A 125 35.60 -27.88 -19.30
C GLY A 125 36.28 -27.04 -18.20
N GLU A 126 36.42 -25.73 -18.40
CA GLU A 126 36.94 -24.79 -17.40
C GLU A 126 35.86 -24.43 -16.37
N LEU A 127 34.60 -24.34 -16.81
CA LEU A 127 33.43 -24.20 -15.92
C LEU A 127 33.33 -25.42 -14.99
N HIS A 128 33.37 -26.63 -15.56
CA HIS A 128 33.37 -27.90 -14.81
C HIS A 128 34.54 -27.98 -13.81
N SER A 129 35.75 -27.61 -14.24
CA SER A 129 36.93 -27.55 -13.37
C SER A 129 36.76 -26.57 -12.21
N SER A 130 36.18 -25.40 -12.47
CA SER A 130 35.89 -24.37 -11.46
C SER A 130 34.84 -24.83 -10.44
N ILE A 131 33.76 -25.46 -10.91
CA ILE A 131 32.71 -26.04 -10.06
C ILE A 131 33.30 -27.13 -9.15
N LYS A 132 34.09 -28.07 -9.68
CA LYS A 132 34.75 -29.10 -8.84
C LYS A 132 35.78 -28.51 -7.87
N ALA A 133 36.47 -27.41 -8.24
CA ALA A 133 37.37 -26.71 -7.34
C ALA A 133 36.67 -25.97 -6.18
N ILE A 134 35.41 -25.53 -6.36
CA ILE A 134 34.58 -24.96 -5.28
C ILE A 134 34.02 -26.09 -4.41
N ILE A 135 33.36 -27.09 -5.02
CA ILE A 135 32.80 -28.27 -4.34
C ILE A 135 33.84 -28.97 -3.44
N GLY A 136 35.05 -29.21 -3.95
CA GLY A 136 36.13 -29.87 -3.21
C GLY A 136 36.72 -29.04 -2.06
N LYS A 137 36.65 -27.70 -2.13
CA LYS A 137 37.12 -26.81 -1.04
C LYS A 137 36.24 -26.87 0.19
N GLU A 138 34.95 -27.19 0.04
CA GLU A 138 34.05 -27.40 1.18
C GLU A 138 34.34 -28.74 1.87
N GLU A 139 34.54 -29.80 1.09
CA GLU A 139 34.81 -31.14 1.63
C GLU A 139 36.16 -31.23 2.36
N GLY A 140 37.15 -30.46 1.90
CA GLY A 140 38.46 -30.35 2.55
C GLY A 140 38.46 -29.76 3.97
N LYS A 141 37.32 -29.29 4.51
CA LYS A 141 37.20 -28.75 5.88
C LYS A 141 36.79 -29.77 6.95
N VAL A 142 36.60 -31.07 6.62
CA VAL A 142 36.00 -32.05 7.55
C VAL A 142 36.86 -33.31 7.80
N VAL A 143 38.13 -33.12 8.19
CA VAL A 143 39.00 -34.12 8.87
C VAL A 143 40.18 -33.38 9.53
N ASP A 144 40.79 -33.82 10.64
CA ASP A 144 40.41 -34.85 11.62
C ASP A 144 40.89 -34.38 13.02
N ALA A 145 40.13 -34.68 14.07
CA ALA A 145 40.33 -34.14 15.43
C ALA A 145 40.95 -35.16 16.41
N LYS A 146 41.76 -36.10 15.93
CA LYS A 146 42.50 -37.07 16.76
C LYS A 146 43.90 -37.39 16.22
N THR A 147 44.94 -36.82 16.83
CA THR A 147 46.12 -37.50 17.43
C THR A 147 47.07 -36.46 18.07
N LEU A 148 47.85 -36.86 19.09
CA LEU A 148 48.73 -36.02 19.92
C LEU A 148 50.08 -35.72 19.21
N GLY A 149 50.95 -34.80 19.64
CA GLY A 149 51.00 -33.89 20.80
C GLY A 149 51.76 -32.59 20.47
N GLU A 150 52.37 -31.81 21.38
CA GLU A 150 52.71 -32.00 22.80
C GLU A 150 52.45 -30.71 23.65
N GLU A 151 52.88 -30.67 24.93
CA GLU A 151 52.55 -29.60 25.90
C GLU A 151 53.55 -28.42 26.02
N LYS A 152 53.06 -27.33 26.66
CA LYS A 152 53.75 -26.26 27.45
C LYS A 152 54.05 -24.94 26.72
N LYS A 153 53.88 -23.76 27.33
CA LYS A 153 53.21 -23.32 28.58
C LYS A 153 53.12 -21.78 28.59
N THR A 154 51.98 -21.16 28.94
CA THR A 154 51.82 -20.27 30.13
C THR A 154 50.47 -19.53 30.20
N LYS A 155 49.84 -19.56 31.39
CA LYS A 155 48.99 -18.55 32.06
C LYS A 155 47.98 -17.69 31.24
N SER A 156 46.70 -18.01 31.40
CA SER A 156 45.72 -17.04 31.92
C SER A 156 44.63 -17.76 32.76
N TYR A 157 43.70 -17.02 33.37
CA TYR A 157 42.91 -17.48 34.51
C TYR A 157 41.73 -18.41 34.19
N ARG A 158 41.68 -19.55 34.89
CA ARG A 158 40.46 -20.34 35.16
C ARG A 158 40.10 -20.23 36.65
N LYS A 159 38.91 -19.74 36.99
CA LYS A 159 38.09 -20.08 38.20
C LYS A 159 36.84 -19.18 38.29
N ALA A 160 35.69 -19.68 37.83
CA ALA A 160 34.37 -19.03 38.04
C ALA A 160 33.15 -19.94 37.79
N ILE A 161 33.28 -20.95 36.91
CA ILE A 161 32.14 -21.69 36.34
C ILE A 161 31.23 -22.43 37.36
N PRO A 162 31.66 -22.99 38.52
CA PRO A 162 30.71 -23.55 39.49
C PRO A 162 29.89 -22.49 40.25
N LEU A 163 30.20 -21.20 40.12
CA LEU A 163 29.45 -20.11 40.74
C LEU A 163 28.28 -19.66 39.86
N VAL A 164 28.48 -19.60 38.53
CA VAL A 164 27.50 -19.05 37.59
C VAL A 164 26.23 -19.91 37.51
N THR A 165 26.36 -21.24 37.54
CA THR A 165 25.23 -22.16 37.56
C THR A 165 24.44 -22.07 38.87
N ALA A 166 25.13 -21.96 40.01
CA ALA A 166 24.50 -21.78 41.31
C ALA A 166 23.72 -20.45 41.40
N ILE A 167 24.31 -19.36 40.90
CA ILE A 167 23.64 -18.04 40.83
C ILE A 167 22.40 -18.12 39.93
N SER A 168 22.46 -18.75 38.76
CA SER A 168 21.32 -18.86 37.85
C SER A 168 20.13 -19.60 38.49
N CYS A 169 20.38 -20.72 39.17
CA CYS A 169 19.35 -21.44 39.93
C CYS A 169 18.77 -20.62 41.10
N LEU A 170 19.60 -19.80 41.76
CA LEU A 170 19.18 -18.95 42.87
C LEU A 170 18.34 -17.76 42.37
N VAL A 171 18.68 -17.18 41.23
CA VAL A 171 17.86 -16.15 40.54
C VAL A 171 16.52 -16.73 40.09
N ALA A 172 16.49 -17.94 39.53
CA ALA A 172 15.22 -18.61 39.19
C ALA A 172 14.34 -18.85 40.43
N LEU A 173 14.92 -19.28 41.55
CA LEU A 173 14.22 -19.42 42.83
C LEU A 173 13.73 -18.07 43.38
N LEU A 174 14.49 -16.98 43.22
CA LEU A 174 14.07 -15.64 43.60
C LEU A 174 12.91 -15.13 42.71
N ILE A 175 12.92 -15.41 41.41
CA ILE A 175 11.80 -15.07 40.50
C ILE A 175 10.54 -15.86 40.87
N ILE A 176 10.65 -17.16 41.13
CA ILE A 176 9.51 -18.01 41.52
C ILE A 176 8.94 -17.58 42.89
N THR A 177 9.81 -17.29 43.87
CA THR A 177 9.37 -16.81 45.19
C THR A 177 8.83 -15.38 45.14
N PHE A 178 9.38 -14.50 44.31
CA PHE A 178 8.83 -13.16 44.06
C PHE A 178 7.43 -13.25 43.44
N ALA A 179 7.25 -14.05 42.39
CA ALA A 179 5.95 -14.29 41.77
C ALA A 179 4.93 -14.84 42.78
N TYR A 180 5.32 -15.86 43.57
CA TYR A 180 4.47 -16.43 44.63
C TYR A 180 4.09 -15.39 45.68
N PHE A 181 5.02 -14.57 46.17
CA PHE A 181 4.73 -13.51 47.13
C PHE A 181 3.90 -12.37 46.54
N ASN A 182 4.04 -12.04 45.26
CA ASN A 182 3.27 -10.98 44.62
C ASN A 182 1.82 -11.43 44.34
N ASN A 183 1.61 -12.67 43.90
CA ASN A 183 0.29 -13.28 43.77
C ASN A 183 -0.44 -13.31 45.13
N ARG A 184 0.29 -13.72 46.19
CA ARG A 184 -0.19 -13.70 47.57
C ARG A 184 -0.36 -12.30 48.17
N LYS A 185 0.11 -11.26 47.46
CA LYS A 185 -0.12 -9.84 47.80
C LYS A 185 -1.37 -9.32 47.09
N GLN A 186 -1.75 -9.87 45.93
CA GLN A 186 -3.05 -9.62 45.30
C GLN A 186 -4.19 -10.27 46.09
N GLU A 187 -4.06 -11.53 46.53
CA GLU A 187 -5.03 -12.16 47.46
C GLU A 187 -5.27 -11.27 48.71
N LYS A 188 -4.21 -10.68 49.26
CA LYS A 188 -4.28 -9.76 50.41
C LYS A 188 -4.74 -8.33 50.11
N LEU A 189 -4.88 -7.96 48.84
CA LEU A 189 -5.50 -6.71 48.42
C LEU A 189 -7.01 -6.92 48.24
N GLU A 190 -7.43 -8.03 47.62
CA GLU A 190 -8.85 -8.40 47.50
C GLU A 190 -9.50 -8.63 48.88
N ASP A 191 -8.86 -9.37 49.79
CA ASP A 191 -9.30 -9.51 51.20
C ASP A 191 -9.31 -8.17 51.97
N GLY A 192 -8.56 -7.16 51.50
CA GLY A 192 -8.46 -5.84 52.14
C GLY A 192 -9.59 -4.90 51.73
N ASP A 193 -9.82 -4.75 50.42
CA ASP A 193 -10.80 -3.79 49.88
C ASP A 193 -12.26 -4.28 50.00
N LEU A 194 -12.49 -5.59 50.20
CA LEU A 194 -13.81 -6.13 50.57
C LEU A 194 -14.33 -5.61 51.94
N LEU A 195 -13.42 -5.24 52.85
CA LEU A 195 -13.76 -4.66 54.16
C LEU A 195 -13.90 -3.13 54.13
N ALA A 196 -13.59 -2.47 53.00
CA ALA A 196 -13.74 -1.03 52.80
C ALA A 196 -15.02 -0.64 52.03
N SER A 197 -15.77 -1.62 51.53
CA SER A 197 -16.91 -1.44 50.61
C SER A 197 -18.26 -1.93 51.16
N THR A 198 -18.30 -2.44 52.38
CA THR A 198 -19.48 -3.08 53.00
C THR A 198 -20.25 -2.18 53.98
N ASP A 199 -20.27 -0.87 53.74
CA ASP A 199 -20.91 0.12 54.64
C ASP A 199 -21.77 1.18 53.91
N TYR A 200 -22.51 0.78 52.88
CA TYR A 200 -23.72 1.48 52.40
C TYR A 200 -24.73 0.50 51.79
N PHE A 201 -26.02 0.80 51.97
CA PHE A 201 -27.20 0.00 51.57
C PHE A 201 -27.36 -1.39 52.21
N LYS A 202 -28.10 -1.43 53.33
CA LYS A 202 -28.92 -2.61 53.67
C LYS A 202 -30.33 -2.20 54.11
N GLU A 203 -31.31 -2.86 53.48
CA GLU A 203 -32.73 -2.99 53.87
C GLU A 203 -33.44 -1.76 54.47
N LYS A 204 -34.18 -1.02 53.62
CA LYS A 204 -35.48 -0.48 54.06
C LYS A 204 -36.46 -1.65 54.18
N LYS A 205 -37.10 -1.77 55.35
CA LYS A 205 -38.43 -2.37 55.48
C LYS A 205 -39.40 -1.29 55.91
N GLU A 206 -40.65 -1.44 55.51
CA GLU A 206 -41.78 -0.67 56.05
C GLU A 206 -41.95 -0.99 57.54
N PRO A 207 -42.52 -0.06 58.30
CA PRO A 207 -43.93 -0.27 58.63
C PRO A 207 -44.80 0.99 58.59
N GLU A 208 -46.07 0.74 58.24
CA GLU A 208 -47.32 1.21 58.86
C GLU A 208 -47.61 2.70 59.12
N GLU A 209 -48.90 2.98 59.01
CA GLU A 209 -49.59 4.26 59.04
C GLU A 209 -49.40 5.06 60.35
N THR A 210 -49.50 6.39 60.27
CA THR A 210 -50.15 7.17 61.33
C THR A 210 -50.78 8.43 60.74
N ASN A 211 -52.05 8.68 61.05
CA ASN A 211 -52.79 9.87 60.59
C ASN A 211 -52.39 11.11 61.38
N MET A 212 -52.47 12.30 60.76
CA MET A 212 -53.06 13.51 61.37
C MET A 212 -53.28 14.63 60.33
N ASP A 213 -54.55 14.82 59.96
CA ASP A 213 -55.29 16.06 59.69
C ASP A 213 -54.53 17.39 59.43
N ALA A 214 -54.81 18.04 58.29
CA ALA A 214 -55.73 19.19 58.18
C ALA A 214 -55.47 20.08 56.92
N ASP A 215 -56.56 20.50 56.28
CA ASP A 215 -56.87 21.84 55.67
C ASP A 215 -55.78 22.66 54.92
N GLU A 216 -56.08 23.38 53.81
CA GLU A 216 -57.33 23.61 53.07
C GLU A 216 -57.02 24.14 51.64
N GLN A 217 -57.97 23.97 50.70
CA GLN A 217 -58.20 24.75 49.45
C GLN A 217 -57.02 25.03 48.46
N GLY A 218 -57.14 24.85 47.14
CA GLY A 218 -58.27 24.36 46.32
C GLY A 218 -58.04 24.52 44.80
N GLN A 219 -58.95 23.97 43.99
CA GLN A 219 -59.09 24.07 42.51
C GLN A 219 -57.91 23.45 41.67
N GLN A 220 -58.05 22.23 41.14
CA GLN A 220 -58.77 21.84 39.90
C GLN A 220 -58.10 22.35 38.60
N ASN A 221 -57.56 21.48 37.72
CA ASN A 221 -58.20 20.48 36.83
C ASN A 221 -58.91 21.10 35.61
N SER A 222 -58.88 20.50 34.40
CA SER A 222 -58.05 19.42 33.83
C SER A 222 -58.38 19.22 32.34
N GLU A 223 -57.41 18.76 31.52
CA GLU A 223 -57.63 18.23 30.14
C GLU A 223 -58.17 19.30 29.13
N ILE A 224 -58.42 19.10 27.83
CA ILE A 224 -58.58 17.91 26.94
C ILE A 224 -57.82 18.14 25.60
N LYS A 225 -57.49 17.06 24.86
CA LYS A 225 -56.93 17.10 23.49
C LYS A 225 -58.03 17.27 22.43
N GLU A 226 -57.77 18.03 21.36
CA GLU A 226 -58.10 17.63 19.97
C GLU A 226 -57.37 18.54 18.96
N GLY A 227 -57.47 18.25 17.65
CA GLY A 227 -56.72 18.94 16.57
C GLY A 227 -57.63 19.46 15.44
N GLN A 228 -57.12 19.47 14.19
CA GLN A 228 -57.87 19.81 12.94
C GLN A 228 -58.28 21.31 12.80
N THR A 229 -58.38 21.98 11.62
CA THR A 229 -57.90 21.71 10.23
C THR A 229 -57.83 23.02 9.38
N SER A 230 -56.95 23.05 8.36
CA SER A 230 -57.14 23.58 6.97
C SER A 230 -57.67 25.01 6.57
N ILE A 231 -57.01 25.56 5.52
CA ILE A 231 -57.57 26.11 4.23
C ILE A 231 -57.87 27.64 4.02
N GLU A 232 -57.73 28.06 2.72
CA GLU A 232 -58.24 29.30 2.02
C GLU A 232 -57.64 30.72 2.33
N GLU A 233 -57.52 31.71 1.40
CA GLU A 233 -57.51 31.70 -0.10
C GLU A 233 -56.99 33.02 -0.80
N ASN A 234 -56.51 32.88 -2.05
CA ASN A 234 -56.70 33.69 -3.31
C ASN A 234 -56.30 35.18 -3.61
N GLU A 235 -55.97 35.38 -4.92
CA GLU A 235 -56.05 36.57 -5.82
C GLU A 235 -55.21 37.87 -5.56
N LYS A 236 -54.73 38.70 -6.55
CA LYS A 236 -54.43 38.71 -8.03
C LYS A 236 -53.84 40.12 -8.41
N VAL A 237 -53.29 40.55 -9.58
CA VAL A 237 -52.89 40.04 -10.94
C VAL A 237 -51.47 40.68 -11.31
N GLN A 238 -50.95 41.12 -12.50
CA GLN A 238 -51.40 41.29 -13.91
C GLN A 238 -50.29 41.13 -15.02
N SER A 239 -49.61 42.20 -15.49
CA SER A 239 -48.86 42.34 -16.78
C SER A 239 -47.84 43.52 -16.72
N SER A 240 -46.88 43.82 -17.63
CA SER A 240 -46.45 43.32 -18.97
C SER A 240 -45.11 43.93 -19.45
N LEU A 241 -44.30 43.15 -20.22
CA LEU A 241 -43.43 43.46 -21.39
C LEU A 241 -42.58 44.76 -21.59
N THR A 242 -41.51 44.59 -22.40
CA THR A 242 -40.69 45.53 -23.25
C THR A 242 -39.60 46.45 -22.65
N THR A 243 -38.34 46.03 -22.88
CA THR A 243 -37.25 46.69 -23.65
C THR A 243 -37.15 48.23 -23.75
N GLU A 244 -36.00 48.83 -23.36
CA GLU A 244 -34.99 49.42 -24.28
C GLU A 244 -33.76 50.04 -23.54
N GLU A 245 -32.71 50.41 -24.29
CA GLU A 245 -31.42 50.90 -23.82
C GLU A 245 -31.40 52.41 -23.49
N ARG A 246 -30.38 52.88 -22.73
CA ARG A 246 -29.43 53.93 -23.19
C ARG A 246 -28.30 54.29 -22.21
N GLN A 247 -27.18 54.72 -22.79
CA GLN A 247 -26.09 55.45 -22.13
C GLN A 247 -26.42 56.95 -22.04
N ALA A 248 -25.89 57.68 -21.04
CA ALA A 248 -25.05 58.88 -21.24
C ALA A 248 -24.66 59.61 -19.93
N ASN A 249 -23.45 60.17 -19.92
CA ASN A 249 -22.91 61.21 -19.01
C ASN A 249 -23.50 62.62 -19.38
N PRO A 250 -23.15 63.82 -18.81
CA PRO A 250 -21.82 64.27 -18.30
C PRO A 250 -21.80 65.37 -17.17
N VAL A 251 -20.63 66.03 -16.96
CA VAL A 251 -20.36 67.35 -16.28
C VAL A 251 -20.31 67.30 -14.73
N ALA A 252 -19.45 68.00 -13.94
CA ALA A 252 -18.51 69.15 -14.09
C ALA A 252 -17.22 68.92 -13.23
N ILE A 253 -15.99 69.40 -13.53
CA ILE A 253 -15.43 70.80 -13.63
C ILE A 253 -15.23 71.47 -12.25
N ASP A 254 -14.05 71.98 -11.81
CA ASP A 254 -12.63 71.88 -12.25
C ASP A 254 -11.60 72.46 -11.22
N GLU A 255 -10.28 72.27 -11.48
CA GLU A 255 -9.06 73.05 -11.09
C GLU A 255 -8.54 73.26 -9.64
N GLU A 256 -7.23 72.98 -9.41
CA GLU A 256 -6.17 73.98 -9.09
C GLU A 256 -4.74 73.42 -9.44
N GLN A 257 -3.65 74.22 -9.42
CA GLN A 257 -2.38 73.94 -10.15
C GLN A 257 -1.03 74.02 -9.36
N SER A 258 0.02 73.48 -10.01
CA SER A 258 1.49 73.76 -9.89
C SER A 258 2.31 72.97 -8.85
N ASN A 259 3.47 72.38 -9.15
CA ASN A 259 4.64 72.92 -9.88
C ASN A 259 5.46 71.86 -10.67
N ASN A 260 6.30 72.32 -11.60
CA ASN A 260 7.34 71.53 -12.28
C ASN A 260 8.71 71.66 -11.60
N GLU A 261 9.57 70.64 -11.72
CA GLU A 261 11.02 70.81 -11.81
C GLU A 261 11.64 69.63 -12.60
N ASP A 262 12.55 69.90 -13.54
CA ASP A 262 12.99 68.94 -14.57
C ASP A 262 14.11 67.99 -14.11
N LYS A 263 14.01 66.70 -14.50
CA LYS A 263 15.17 65.80 -14.71
C LYS A 263 14.97 64.85 -15.90
N GLU A 264 16.09 64.34 -16.40
CA GLU A 264 16.27 63.69 -17.71
C GLU A 264 15.55 62.33 -17.87
N PRO A 265 15.23 61.93 -19.12
CA PRO A 265 14.49 60.69 -19.39
C PRO A 265 15.33 59.43 -19.16
N VAL A 266 14.89 58.59 -18.24
CA VAL A 266 15.29 57.18 -18.17
C VAL A 266 14.46 56.41 -19.20
N GLN A 267 15.11 55.59 -20.03
CA GLN A 267 14.41 54.74 -21.00
C GLN A 267 13.74 53.54 -20.30
N PRO A 268 12.63 53.00 -20.82
CA PRO A 268 12.07 51.77 -20.29
C PRO A 268 13.07 50.61 -20.50
N ASN A 269 13.39 49.91 -19.41
CA ASN A 269 13.84 48.53 -19.53
C ASN A 269 12.61 47.68 -19.86
N ASP A 270 12.37 47.44 -21.15
CA ASP A 270 11.44 46.40 -21.62
C ASP A 270 12.07 45.00 -21.40
N ASP A 271 12.54 44.73 -20.18
CA ASP A 271 12.84 43.39 -19.69
C ASP A 271 11.54 42.74 -19.20
N LEU A 272 10.58 42.59 -20.11
CA LEU A 272 9.42 41.73 -19.92
C LEU A 272 9.93 40.28 -19.96
N GLU A 273 10.22 39.72 -18.79
CA GLU A 273 10.43 38.28 -18.64
C GLU A 273 9.17 37.56 -19.17
N GLU A 274 9.30 36.82 -20.27
CA GLU A 274 8.23 35.94 -20.75
C GLU A 274 7.98 34.89 -19.67
N SER A 275 6.87 35.02 -18.95
CA SER A 275 6.46 34.08 -17.91
C SER A 275 6.30 32.69 -18.54
N VAL A 276 7.28 31.82 -18.33
CA VAL A 276 7.29 30.46 -18.87
C VAL A 276 6.03 29.74 -18.38
N ALA A 277 5.24 29.21 -19.32
CA ALA A 277 4.04 28.49 -18.96
C ALA A 277 4.42 27.24 -18.16
N VAL A 278 3.79 27.03 -16.99
CA VAL A 278 4.24 26.02 -16.02
C VAL A 278 4.26 24.59 -16.61
N GLN A 279 3.34 24.30 -17.53
CA GLN A 279 3.30 23.07 -18.34
C GLN A 279 4.56 22.79 -19.18
N ASP A 280 5.42 23.78 -19.38
CA ASP A 280 6.70 23.71 -20.12
C ASP A 280 7.91 23.82 -19.18
N MET A 281 7.68 23.97 -17.87
CA MET A 281 8.69 23.92 -16.79
C MET A 281 8.77 22.53 -16.13
N VAL A 282 7.72 21.71 -16.26
CA VAL A 282 7.56 20.41 -15.57
C VAL A 282 7.55 19.22 -16.54
N ALA A 283 7.96 18.05 -16.07
CA ALA A 283 7.99 16.78 -16.78
C ALA A 283 7.26 15.65 -16.03
N ILE A 284 6.95 14.56 -16.74
CA ILE A 284 6.44 13.33 -16.13
C ILE A 284 7.57 12.68 -15.32
N GLY A 285 7.29 12.38 -14.05
CA GLY A 285 8.26 11.85 -13.09
C GLY A 285 8.80 12.89 -12.09
N ASP A 286 8.58 14.18 -12.32
CA ASP A 286 8.96 15.24 -11.38
C ASP A 286 8.08 15.21 -10.12
N LEU A 287 8.61 15.72 -9.02
CA LEU A 287 7.93 15.77 -7.72
C LEU A 287 7.38 17.18 -7.41
N ILE A 288 6.22 17.22 -6.77
CA ILE A 288 5.56 18.45 -6.32
C ILE A 288 4.98 18.28 -4.90
N MET A 289 5.13 19.30 -4.05
CA MET A 289 4.51 19.39 -2.73
C MET A 289 3.20 20.17 -2.82
N PHE A 290 2.08 19.56 -2.40
CA PHE A 290 0.75 20.16 -2.50
C PHE A 290 -0.24 19.52 -1.53
N GLY A 291 -0.93 20.30 -0.69
CA GLY A 291 -1.86 19.76 0.30
C GLY A 291 -1.17 19.25 1.56
N THR A 292 -1.92 19.28 2.67
CA THR A 292 -1.52 18.64 3.93
C THR A 292 -2.56 17.61 4.36
N TYR A 293 -2.09 16.54 5.01
CA TYR A 293 -2.92 15.45 5.49
C TYR A 293 -2.47 15.02 6.89
N GLU A 294 -3.43 14.66 7.75
CA GLU A 294 -3.17 14.09 9.08
C GLU A 294 -3.63 12.63 9.11
N PRO A 295 -2.73 11.64 8.90
CA PRO A 295 -3.10 10.22 8.91
C PRO A 295 -3.54 9.75 10.30
N GLN A 296 -4.73 9.15 10.35
CA GLN A 296 -5.44 8.54 11.50
C GLN A 296 -5.06 8.98 12.94
N GLY A 297 -4.79 10.27 13.22
CA GLY A 297 -4.66 10.79 14.59
C GLY A 297 -3.64 10.12 15.52
N TYR A 298 -2.61 9.47 14.99
CA TYR A 298 -1.63 8.68 15.79
C TYR A 298 -0.16 9.07 15.64
N SER A 299 0.23 9.90 14.66
CA SER A 299 1.61 10.40 14.64
C SER A 299 1.82 11.47 15.71
N THR A 300 2.89 11.31 16.49
CA THR A 300 3.40 12.33 17.42
C THR A 300 4.50 13.21 16.79
N LYS A 301 4.69 13.06 15.48
CA LYS A 301 5.73 13.68 14.65
C LYS A 301 5.08 14.09 13.32
N ASN A 302 4.91 15.40 13.09
CA ASN A 302 4.45 15.91 11.79
C ASN A 302 5.60 15.85 10.75
N GLU A 303 6.13 14.65 10.52
CA GLU A 303 7.23 14.35 9.59
C GLU A 303 6.70 13.84 8.23
N ASP A 304 5.40 13.50 8.13
CA ASP A 304 4.68 13.16 6.89
C ASP A 304 3.48 14.12 6.61
N SER A 305 3.39 15.31 7.23
CA SER A 305 2.19 16.17 7.10
C SER A 305 2.00 16.76 5.70
N ASP A 306 3.10 17.01 5.01
CA ASP A 306 3.15 17.74 3.75
C ASP A 306 3.22 16.72 2.61
N LEU A 307 2.26 16.77 1.67
CA LEU A 307 2.11 15.71 0.67
C LEU A 307 3.00 15.93 -0.55
N THR A 308 3.99 15.05 -0.73
CA THR A 308 4.75 14.91 -1.97
C THR A 308 4.03 14.00 -2.97
N TRP A 309 3.85 14.50 -4.19
CA TRP A 309 3.27 13.79 -5.32
C TRP A 309 4.28 13.70 -6.46
N ILE A 310 4.09 12.71 -7.35
CA ILE A 310 4.78 12.58 -8.63
C ILE A 310 3.82 12.96 -9.77
N ILE A 311 4.32 13.73 -10.75
CA ILE A 311 3.56 14.09 -11.96
C ILE A 311 3.47 12.85 -12.86
N ILE A 312 2.25 12.43 -13.19
CA ILE A 312 1.98 11.21 -13.99
C ILE A 312 1.30 11.48 -15.34
N ASP A 313 0.71 12.65 -15.54
CA ASP A 313 0.08 13.10 -16.80
C ASP A 313 0.08 14.64 -16.86
N ILE A 314 0.19 15.21 -18.07
CA ILE A 314 0.25 16.66 -18.32
C ILE A 314 -0.75 17.02 -19.41
N ASP A 315 -1.95 17.49 -19.02
CA ASP A 315 -2.96 17.91 -19.97
C ASP A 315 -2.77 19.38 -20.36
N LYS A 316 -1.94 19.59 -21.39
CA LYS A 316 -1.67 20.91 -22.00
C LYS A 316 -2.87 21.54 -22.72
N ASN A 317 -3.99 20.83 -22.89
CA ASN A 317 -5.21 21.40 -23.48
C ASN A 317 -6.08 22.07 -22.42
N ASN A 318 -6.10 21.50 -21.20
CA ASN A 318 -6.90 21.98 -20.07
C ASN A 318 -6.06 22.65 -18.97
N ASN A 319 -4.78 22.90 -19.24
CA ASN A 319 -3.77 23.48 -18.32
C ASN A 319 -3.74 22.76 -16.95
N GLN A 320 -3.65 21.43 -16.97
CA GLN A 320 -3.79 20.59 -15.77
C GLN A 320 -2.66 19.56 -15.61
N LEU A 321 -2.28 19.31 -14.37
CA LEU A 321 -1.39 18.20 -13.98
C LEU A 321 -2.17 17.13 -13.26
N VAL A 322 -1.85 15.86 -13.54
CA VAL A 322 -2.32 14.72 -12.77
C VAL A 322 -1.19 14.24 -11.90
N LEU A 323 -1.47 14.16 -10.60
CA LEU A 323 -0.49 13.88 -9.56
C LEU A 323 -0.88 12.59 -8.85
N LEU A 324 0.08 11.72 -8.57
CA LEU A 324 -0.09 10.51 -7.74
C LEU A 324 0.79 10.66 -6.50
N SER A 325 0.34 10.22 -5.32
CA SER A 325 1.19 10.35 -4.12
C SER A 325 2.51 9.56 -4.28
N GLU A 326 3.64 10.13 -3.83
CA GLU A 326 4.95 9.46 -3.93
C GLU A 326 4.91 8.11 -3.18
N LYS A 327 4.23 8.10 -2.04
CA LYS A 327 4.09 6.99 -1.09
C LYS A 327 2.64 6.58 -0.89
N ILE A 328 2.44 5.44 -0.25
CA ILE A 328 1.14 5.05 0.34
C ILE A 328 0.88 5.93 1.58
N LEU A 329 -0.27 6.60 1.62
CA LEU A 329 -0.58 7.62 2.64
C LEU A 329 -1.37 7.10 3.84
N ASP A 330 -2.06 5.97 3.71
CA ASP A 330 -2.87 5.34 4.76
C ASP A 330 -3.08 3.85 4.45
N MET A 331 -3.60 3.07 5.42
CA MET A 331 -3.90 1.65 5.28
C MET A 331 -5.37 1.41 5.62
N LYS A 332 -6.27 1.45 4.61
CA LYS A 332 -7.73 1.33 4.82
C LYS A 332 -8.33 0.24 3.93
N PRO A 333 -9.41 -0.45 4.36
CA PRO A 333 -10.21 -1.24 3.45
C PRO A 333 -10.94 -0.35 2.44
N PHE A 334 -11.16 -0.87 1.23
CA PHE A 334 -11.85 -0.19 0.13
C PHE A 334 -13.30 0.13 0.47
N ASP A 335 -13.95 -0.79 1.17
CA ASP A 335 -15.37 -0.74 1.54
C ASP A 335 -15.61 -1.52 2.84
N ALA A 336 -16.85 -1.82 3.20
CA ALA A 336 -17.18 -2.52 4.44
C ALA A 336 -18.32 -3.52 4.25
N ALA A 337 -18.35 -4.59 5.06
CA ALA A 337 -19.38 -5.61 5.01
C ALA A 337 -20.78 -5.00 5.30
N GLU A 338 -21.67 -5.02 4.31
CA GLU A 338 -22.95 -4.29 4.29
C GLU A 338 -23.97 -4.79 5.34
N SER A 339 -23.71 -5.92 6.00
CA SER A 339 -24.42 -6.35 7.22
C SER A 339 -24.01 -5.59 8.50
N GLY A 340 -23.07 -4.63 8.38
CA GLY A 340 -22.36 -4.02 9.50
C GLY A 340 -21.41 -4.99 10.21
N ALA A 341 -21.09 -6.13 9.58
CA ALA A 341 -20.33 -7.22 10.22
C ALA A 341 -19.59 -8.12 9.24
N PHE A 342 -18.25 -8.04 9.23
CA PHE A 342 -17.43 -8.92 8.39
C PHE A 342 -17.67 -10.40 8.69
N ASP A 343 -17.64 -11.24 7.65
CA ASP A 343 -17.97 -12.68 7.72
C ASP A 343 -19.44 -12.97 8.14
N LYS A 344 -20.37 -12.00 8.12
CA LYS A 344 -21.79 -12.21 8.50
C LYS A 344 -22.84 -11.64 7.54
N ASP A 345 -24.01 -12.27 7.52
CA ASP A 345 -25.20 -11.79 6.82
C ASP A 345 -26.04 -10.82 7.69
N ASN A 346 -27.06 -10.20 7.10
CA ASN A 346 -27.99 -9.30 7.78
C ASN A 346 -28.80 -9.95 8.93
N ALA A 347 -28.83 -11.28 9.02
CA ALA A 347 -29.43 -12.02 10.14
C ALA A 347 -28.39 -12.42 11.22
N GLY A 348 -27.10 -12.12 10.99
CA GLY A 348 -25.98 -12.42 11.89
C GLY A 348 -25.38 -13.82 11.77
N ASN A 349 -25.83 -14.61 10.79
CA ASN A 349 -25.26 -15.93 10.47
C ASN A 349 -23.85 -15.75 9.88
N SER A 350 -22.95 -16.69 10.17
CA SER A 350 -21.58 -16.65 9.63
C SER A 350 -21.52 -17.19 8.19
N TYR A 351 -20.65 -16.61 7.37
CA TYR A 351 -20.23 -17.15 6.08
C TYR A 351 -19.51 -18.50 6.22
N ASP A 352 -19.87 -19.48 5.39
CA ASP A 352 -19.22 -20.78 5.33
C ASP A 352 -18.33 -20.90 4.07
N ARG A 353 -17.01 -20.86 4.30
CA ARG A 353 -15.96 -21.02 3.27
C ARG A 353 -16.10 -22.32 2.46
N ASN A 354 -16.71 -23.36 3.02
CA ASN A 354 -16.84 -24.66 2.36
C ASN A 354 -17.87 -24.66 1.22
N ILE A 355 -18.76 -23.66 1.18
CA ILE A 355 -19.83 -23.55 0.18
C ILE A 355 -19.79 -22.22 -0.60
N LYS A 356 -18.61 -21.59 -0.72
CA LYS A 356 -18.46 -20.22 -1.27
C LYS A 356 -19.16 -20.01 -2.62
N GLU A 357 -19.11 -21.02 -3.51
CA GLU A 357 -19.69 -20.98 -4.87
C GLU A 357 -21.23 -21.00 -4.88
N ASN A 358 -21.87 -21.26 -3.73
CA ASN A 358 -23.33 -21.32 -3.60
C ASN A 358 -23.94 -20.00 -3.14
N TYR A 359 -23.13 -19.00 -2.77
CA TYR A 359 -23.63 -17.69 -2.33
C TYR A 359 -23.90 -16.75 -3.52
N THR A 360 -25.02 -16.04 -3.45
CA THR A 360 -25.34 -14.99 -4.42
C THR A 360 -24.45 -13.75 -4.22
N PHE A 361 -24.31 -12.91 -5.25
CA PHE A 361 -23.57 -11.65 -5.13
C PHE A 361 -24.03 -10.77 -3.98
N ASN A 362 -25.34 -10.64 -3.74
CA ASN A 362 -25.88 -9.86 -2.62
C ASN A 362 -25.40 -10.41 -1.26
N GLN A 363 -25.36 -11.73 -1.08
CA GLN A 363 -24.85 -12.34 0.16
C GLN A 363 -23.35 -12.09 0.30
N MET A 364 -22.57 -12.19 -0.77
CA MET A 364 -21.14 -11.85 -0.73
C MET A 364 -20.90 -10.37 -0.39
N ILE A 365 -21.74 -9.45 -0.89
CA ILE A 365 -21.72 -8.03 -0.51
C ILE A 365 -22.03 -7.87 1.01
N GLU A 366 -23.05 -8.54 1.53
CA GLU A 366 -23.33 -8.54 2.98
C GLU A 366 -22.13 -9.03 3.81
N PHE A 367 -21.43 -10.07 3.36
CA PHE A 367 -20.29 -10.68 4.06
C PHE A 367 -18.96 -9.89 3.95
N ARG A 368 -18.74 -9.15 2.84
CA ARG A 368 -17.40 -8.67 2.41
C ARG A 368 -17.33 -7.23 1.90
N GLY A 369 -18.46 -6.55 1.75
CA GLY A 369 -18.55 -5.24 1.12
C GLY A 369 -18.55 -5.32 -0.40
N ASN A 370 -18.56 -4.16 -1.06
CA ASN A 370 -18.81 -4.02 -2.48
C ASN A 370 -17.58 -3.47 -3.21
N SER A 371 -17.19 -4.08 -4.33
CA SER A 371 -16.10 -3.55 -5.17
C SER A 371 -16.52 -2.43 -6.12
N ASN A 372 -17.71 -1.86 -5.93
CA ASN A 372 -18.24 -0.72 -6.67
C ASN A 372 -17.57 0.60 -6.27
N TRP A 373 -16.65 1.11 -7.10
CA TRP A 373 -16.02 2.42 -6.91
C TRP A 373 -17.02 3.56 -6.66
N GLU A 374 -18.16 3.61 -7.36
CA GLU A 374 -19.08 4.76 -7.29
C GLU A 374 -19.64 5.02 -5.89
N ALA A 375 -20.00 3.94 -5.17
CA ALA A 375 -20.58 4.04 -3.83
C ALA A 375 -19.51 4.01 -2.72
N SER A 376 -18.42 3.27 -2.97
CA SER A 376 -17.54 2.74 -1.92
C SER A 376 -17.12 3.73 -0.85
N ASN A 377 -16.98 3.20 0.37
CA ASN A 377 -16.54 3.96 1.52
C ASN A 377 -15.25 4.77 1.23
N ILE A 378 -14.27 4.17 0.53
CA ILE A 378 -12.98 4.83 0.26
C ILE A 378 -13.13 6.01 -0.71
N ARG A 379 -13.92 5.90 -1.78
CA ARG A 379 -14.17 7.01 -2.72
C ARG A 379 -14.85 8.17 -1.99
N THR A 380 -15.83 7.85 -1.15
CA THR A 380 -16.60 8.82 -0.38
C THR A 380 -15.73 9.54 0.66
N TRP A 381 -14.80 8.84 1.31
CA TRP A 381 -13.82 9.44 2.22
C TRP A 381 -12.78 10.31 1.49
N LEU A 382 -12.23 9.83 0.37
CA LEU A 382 -11.22 10.54 -0.44
C LEU A 382 -11.72 11.90 -0.98
N ASN A 383 -13.00 11.99 -1.36
CA ASN A 383 -13.58 13.20 -1.93
C ASN A 383 -14.30 14.10 -0.90
N SER A 384 -14.30 13.73 0.38
CA SER A 384 -14.91 14.53 1.44
C SER A 384 -13.92 15.52 2.04
N ASP A 385 -14.37 16.76 2.28
CA ASP A 385 -13.66 17.77 3.05
C ASP A 385 -14.36 18.11 4.39
N ALA A 386 -15.23 17.21 4.87
CA ALA A 386 -16.02 17.40 6.08
C ALA A 386 -15.35 16.83 7.35
N ALA A 387 -15.60 17.47 8.49
CA ALA A 387 -15.16 16.99 9.82
C ALA A 387 -15.81 15.67 10.26
N ARG A 388 -16.89 15.27 9.59
CA ARG A 388 -17.49 13.92 9.65
C ARG A 388 -17.93 13.56 8.25
N VAL A 389 -17.43 12.45 7.72
CA VAL A 389 -17.89 11.91 6.43
C VAL A 389 -19.29 11.31 6.59
N THR A 390 -20.12 11.45 5.55
CA THR A 390 -21.41 10.76 5.41
C THR A 390 -21.24 9.76 4.28
N TYR A 391 -21.32 8.46 4.61
CA TYR A 391 -21.15 7.37 3.66
C TYR A 391 -22.44 7.11 2.86
N LEU A 392 -22.31 6.53 1.66
CA LEU A 392 -23.45 6.27 0.75
C LEU A 392 -24.14 4.93 1.05
N ASP A 393 -23.37 4.03 1.65
CA ASP A 393 -23.61 2.64 2.01
C ASP A 393 -23.30 2.45 3.52
N GLN A 394 -23.19 1.20 4.00
CA GLN A 394 -22.79 0.91 5.37
C GLN A 394 -21.46 1.62 5.75
N GLU A 395 -21.49 2.48 6.79
CA GLU A 395 -20.28 3.17 7.31
C GLU A 395 -19.12 2.17 7.54
N PRO A 396 -17.84 2.53 7.27
CA PRO A 396 -16.65 1.71 7.44
C PRO A 396 -16.31 1.51 8.93
N SER A 397 -17.21 0.83 9.63
CA SER A 397 -17.20 0.67 11.08
C SER A 397 -16.29 -0.48 11.50
N LYS A 398 -15.72 -0.38 12.71
CA LYS A 398 -14.81 -1.39 13.25
C LYS A 398 -15.34 -2.83 13.23
N ARG A 399 -16.65 -3.07 13.15
CA ARG A 399 -17.23 -4.42 13.06
C ARG A 399 -17.39 -4.90 11.62
N ALA A 400 -17.51 -4.00 10.65
CA ALA A 400 -17.74 -4.28 9.25
C ALA A 400 -16.45 -4.51 8.44
N THR A 401 -15.28 -4.18 9.01
CA THR A 401 -13.95 -4.41 8.42
C THR A 401 -13.34 -5.75 8.81
N ASP A 402 -12.46 -6.28 7.96
CA ASP A 402 -11.65 -7.48 8.24
C ASP A 402 -10.73 -7.27 9.47
N GLU A 403 -10.45 -8.36 10.19
CA GLU A 403 -9.82 -8.38 11.52
C GLU A 403 -10.47 -7.47 12.60
N ALA A 404 -11.54 -6.74 12.29
CA ALA A 404 -12.10 -5.64 13.07
C ALA A 404 -11.08 -4.52 13.39
N VAL A 405 -10.33 -4.07 12.38
CA VAL A 405 -9.31 -3.01 12.48
C VAL A 405 -9.44 -1.95 11.37
N ASN A 406 -8.53 -0.96 11.36
CA ASN A 406 -8.37 0.10 10.34
C ASN A 406 -9.67 0.82 9.90
N SER A 407 -10.66 0.92 10.80
CA SER A 407 -11.94 1.57 10.55
C SER A 407 -11.80 3.10 10.48
N TYR A 408 -12.65 3.74 9.69
CA TYR A 408 -12.59 5.17 9.41
C TYR A 408 -13.95 5.87 9.48
N GLU A 409 -14.90 5.25 10.18
CA GLU A 409 -16.24 5.78 10.44
C GLU A 409 -16.24 7.07 11.29
N LEU A 410 -15.19 7.27 12.10
CA LEU A 410 -14.99 8.46 12.94
C LEU A 410 -13.95 9.46 12.39
N GLN A 411 -13.41 9.23 11.19
CA GLN A 411 -12.34 10.07 10.62
C GLN A 411 -12.91 11.26 9.85
N VAL A 412 -12.14 12.36 9.80
CA VAL A 412 -12.39 13.48 8.89
C VAL A 412 -12.17 13.02 7.44
N GLY A 413 -12.81 13.67 6.47
CA GLY A 413 -12.56 13.42 5.05
C GLY A 413 -11.12 13.76 4.64
N PHE A 414 -10.59 13.10 3.61
CA PHE A 414 -9.20 13.28 3.18
C PHE A 414 -8.85 14.75 2.86
N LEU A 415 -9.78 15.48 2.26
CA LEU A 415 -9.60 16.89 1.92
C LEU A 415 -9.86 17.85 3.09
N TYR A 416 -10.14 17.37 4.32
CA TYR A 416 -10.47 18.24 5.45
C TYR A 416 -9.35 19.24 5.79
N GLY A 417 -8.10 18.77 5.81
CA GLY A 417 -6.91 19.57 6.13
C GLY A 417 -6.45 20.54 5.03
N PHE A 418 -6.88 20.33 3.78
CA PHE A 418 -6.47 21.18 2.66
C PHE A 418 -6.98 22.62 2.84
N THR A 419 -6.12 23.58 2.53
CA THR A 419 -6.48 25.01 2.54
C THR A 419 -7.57 25.32 1.52
N LYS A 420 -8.23 26.46 1.67
CA LYS A 420 -9.25 26.93 0.72
C LYS A 420 -8.65 27.15 -0.68
N GLU A 421 -7.39 27.55 -0.74
CA GLU A 421 -6.64 27.88 -1.94
C GLU A 421 -6.24 26.59 -2.68
N GLU A 422 -5.71 25.58 -2.00
CA GLU A 422 -5.47 24.24 -2.58
C GLU A 422 -6.78 23.58 -3.05
N LYS A 423 -7.86 23.68 -2.26
CA LYS A 423 -9.21 23.22 -2.66
C LYS A 423 -9.73 23.93 -3.91
N ALA A 424 -9.28 25.15 -4.19
CA ALA A 424 -9.62 25.90 -5.40
C ALA A 424 -8.73 25.56 -6.61
N MET A 425 -7.57 24.92 -6.41
CA MET A 425 -6.71 24.39 -7.49
C MET A 425 -7.13 22.99 -7.95
N LEU A 426 -7.70 22.16 -7.07
CA LEU A 426 -8.25 20.84 -7.41
C LEU A 426 -9.31 20.91 -8.52
N ARG A 427 -9.29 19.93 -9.42
CA ARG A 427 -10.25 19.75 -10.53
C ARG A 427 -10.88 18.37 -10.46
N GLU A 428 -12.16 18.28 -10.82
CA GLU A 428 -12.86 17.00 -10.97
C GLU A 428 -12.48 16.36 -12.30
N ARG A 429 -11.95 15.14 -12.25
CA ARG A 429 -11.58 14.33 -13.41
C ARG A 429 -12.71 13.35 -13.75
N GLU A 430 -12.94 13.13 -15.05
CA GLU A 430 -13.77 12.01 -15.50
C GLU A 430 -12.97 10.71 -15.35
N SER A 431 -13.29 9.92 -14.33
CA SER A 431 -12.73 8.58 -14.13
C SER A 431 -13.67 7.52 -14.70
N LYS A 432 -13.13 6.58 -15.48
CA LYS A 432 -13.85 5.39 -15.94
C LYS A 432 -13.35 4.16 -15.19
N THR A 433 -14.28 3.29 -14.83
CA THR A 433 -14.00 2.08 -14.04
C THR A 433 -14.83 0.93 -14.60
N THR A 434 -14.26 -0.26 -14.74
CA THR A 434 -15.00 -1.45 -15.16
C THR A 434 -16.02 -1.87 -14.09
N LEU A 435 -17.14 -2.45 -14.51
CA LEU A 435 -18.18 -2.96 -13.61
C LEU A 435 -17.72 -4.26 -12.93
N ASN A 436 -18.10 -4.43 -11.66
CA ASN A 436 -17.98 -5.74 -10.99
C ASN A 436 -19.06 -6.72 -11.49
N ALA A 437 -18.95 -8.01 -11.14
CA ALA A 437 -19.80 -9.06 -11.70
C ALA A 437 -21.31 -8.80 -11.50
N PHE A 438 -21.68 -8.28 -10.32
CA PHE A 438 -23.07 -7.99 -9.96
C PHE A 438 -23.65 -6.83 -10.77
N GLN A 439 -22.89 -5.76 -10.94
CA GLN A 439 -23.30 -4.62 -11.76
C GLN A 439 -23.38 -5.01 -13.24
N ALA A 440 -22.41 -5.79 -13.73
CA ALA A 440 -22.38 -6.25 -15.11
C ALA A 440 -23.58 -7.17 -15.44
N GLU A 441 -23.91 -8.13 -14.56
CA GLU A 441 -25.11 -8.97 -14.71
C GLU A 441 -26.39 -8.12 -14.76
N LYS A 442 -26.54 -7.19 -13.80
CA LYS A 442 -27.70 -6.30 -13.68
C LYS A 442 -27.90 -5.41 -14.91
N ASP A 443 -26.82 -4.88 -15.47
CA ASP A 443 -26.85 -3.94 -16.60
C ASP A 443 -26.76 -4.63 -17.98
N GLY A 444 -26.68 -5.96 -18.01
CA GLY A 444 -26.57 -6.75 -19.25
C GLY A 444 -25.24 -6.54 -19.99
N LYS A 445 -24.14 -6.49 -19.23
CA LYS A 445 -22.77 -6.21 -19.68
C LYS A 445 -21.81 -7.34 -19.33
N GLU A 446 -20.64 -7.32 -19.97
CA GLU A 446 -19.51 -8.18 -19.62
C GLU A 446 -18.64 -7.50 -18.55
N ALA A 447 -18.20 -8.23 -17.53
CA ALA A 447 -17.30 -7.72 -16.50
C ALA A 447 -15.84 -7.99 -16.86
N PHE A 448 -14.92 -7.08 -16.53
CA PHE A 448 -13.49 -7.29 -16.74
C PHE A 448 -12.94 -8.31 -15.75
N VAL A 449 -12.49 -9.46 -16.24
CA VAL A 449 -11.80 -10.49 -15.44
C VAL A 449 -10.30 -10.40 -15.68
N ILE A 450 -9.52 -10.34 -14.60
CA ILE A 450 -8.06 -10.34 -14.70
C ILE A 450 -7.54 -11.70 -15.17
N SER A 451 -6.76 -11.70 -16.25
CA SER A 451 -6.26 -12.90 -16.94
C SER A 451 -4.77 -13.18 -16.72
N SER A 452 -4.05 -12.21 -16.13
CA SER A 452 -2.63 -12.27 -15.79
C SER A 452 -2.39 -11.42 -14.54
N ASP A 453 -1.52 -11.92 -13.66
CA ASP A 453 -1.09 -11.28 -12.42
C ASP A 453 0.12 -10.35 -12.60
N SER A 454 0.60 -10.11 -13.83
CA SER A 454 1.69 -9.18 -14.12
C SER A 454 1.24 -7.90 -14.82
N ILE A 455 1.72 -6.75 -14.32
CA ILE A 455 1.42 -5.41 -14.85
C ILE A 455 2.01 -5.14 -16.25
N ALA A 456 2.86 -6.04 -16.74
CA ALA A 456 3.45 -5.96 -18.08
C ALA A 456 2.51 -6.44 -19.21
N GLU A 457 1.40 -7.12 -18.90
CA GLU A 457 0.39 -7.51 -19.89
C GLU A 457 -0.56 -6.35 -20.22
N SER A 458 -1.08 -6.30 -21.46
CA SER A 458 -1.93 -5.18 -21.90
C SER A 458 -3.41 -5.40 -21.56
N TYR A 459 -4.04 -4.39 -20.95
CA TYR A 459 -5.43 -4.44 -20.50
C TYR A 459 -6.32 -3.46 -21.30
N ASP A 460 -7.17 -3.99 -22.19
CA ASP A 460 -8.18 -3.20 -22.92
C ASP A 460 -9.53 -3.26 -22.19
N PHE A 461 -10.04 -2.10 -21.76
CA PHE A 461 -11.33 -1.99 -21.09
C PHE A 461 -12.51 -1.66 -22.03
N SER A 462 -12.25 -1.39 -23.32
CA SER A 462 -13.24 -0.83 -24.25
C SER A 462 -14.42 -1.75 -24.61
N SER A 463 -14.27 -3.06 -24.39
CA SER A 463 -15.31 -4.08 -24.61
C SER A 463 -16.27 -4.26 -23.42
N TYR A 464 -15.86 -3.88 -22.22
CA TYR A 464 -16.54 -4.25 -20.97
C TYR A 464 -17.60 -3.22 -20.54
N GLY A 465 -18.46 -3.63 -19.60
CA GLY A 465 -19.28 -2.68 -18.86
C GLY A 465 -18.39 -1.73 -18.06
N MET A 466 -18.64 -0.42 -18.16
CA MET A 466 -17.95 0.60 -17.37
C MET A 466 -18.94 1.54 -16.71
N LYS A 467 -18.56 2.08 -15.54
CA LYS A 467 -19.18 3.23 -14.91
C LYS A 467 -18.25 4.44 -15.01
N THR A 468 -18.84 5.62 -15.14
CA THR A 468 -18.13 6.91 -15.11
C THR A 468 -18.43 7.62 -13.79
N THR A 469 -17.40 8.17 -13.15
CA THR A 469 -17.49 9.05 -11.97
C THR A 469 -16.77 10.37 -12.24
N MET A 470 -17.16 11.41 -11.52
CA MET A 470 -16.42 12.68 -11.44
C MET A 470 -15.76 12.74 -10.06
N ASP A 471 -14.42 12.79 -10.01
CA ASP A 471 -13.63 12.63 -8.79
C ASP A 471 -12.54 13.70 -8.71
N LYS A 472 -12.38 14.37 -7.55
CA LYS A 472 -11.24 15.26 -7.26
C LYS A 472 -10.03 14.47 -6.81
N VAL A 473 -10.29 13.38 -6.09
CA VAL A 473 -9.33 12.45 -5.53
C VAL A 473 -9.78 11.04 -5.90
N PHE A 474 -8.91 10.27 -6.55
CA PHE A 474 -9.24 8.95 -7.08
C PHE A 474 -8.11 7.95 -6.84
N LEU A 475 -8.44 6.65 -6.89
CA LEU A 475 -7.43 5.60 -7.03
C LEU A 475 -7.25 5.30 -8.52
N LEU A 476 -6.03 4.97 -8.95
CA LEU A 476 -5.80 4.58 -10.34
C LEU A 476 -6.56 3.29 -10.68
N SER A 477 -6.96 3.15 -11.93
CA SER A 477 -7.39 1.86 -12.51
C SER A 477 -6.18 1.12 -13.12
N LEU A 478 -6.33 -0.17 -13.40
CA LEU A 478 -5.22 -1.01 -13.88
C LEU A 478 -4.65 -0.55 -15.24
N ASP A 479 -5.51 -0.07 -16.14
CA ASP A 479 -5.14 0.57 -17.41
C ASP A 479 -4.38 1.89 -17.20
N GLU A 480 -4.78 2.69 -16.20
CA GLU A 480 -4.08 3.91 -15.81
C GLU A 480 -2.71 3.63 -15.18
N VAL A 481 -2.57 2.56 -14.39
CA VAL A 481 -1.26 2.14 -13.86
C VAL A 481 -0.32 1.74 -14.99
N GLN A 482 -0.82 1.01 -16.00
CA GLN A 482 -0.06 0.68 -17.19
C GLN A 482 0.34 1.95 -17.97
N LYS A 483 -0.65 2.73 -18.42
CA LYS A 483 -0.45 3.94 -19.22
C LYS A 483 0.45 4.97 -18.55
N TYR A 484 0.24 5.24 -17.26
CA TYR A 484 0.90 6.34 -16.56
C TYR A 484 2.18 5.93 -15.85
N LEU A 485 2.25 4.73 -15.25
CA LEU A 485 3.43 4.32 -14.48
C LEU A 485 4.32 3.36 -15.26
N PHE A 486 3.76 2.29 -15.85
CA PHE A 486 4.56 1.27 -16.53
C PHE A 486 5.20 1.81 -17.82
N GLU A 487 4.41 2.42 -18.71
CA GLU A 487 4.88 2.93 -20.00
C GLU A 487 5.87 4.10 -19.86
N ASN A 488 5.76 4.91 -18.81
CA ASN A 488 6.71 5.99 -18.48
C ASN A 488 7.86 5.55 -17.55
N ASN A 489 7.97 4.25 -17.22
CA ASN A 489 9.03 3.68 -16.36
C ASN A 489 9.11 4.37 -14.97
N LEU A 490 7.97 4.68 -14.36
CA LEU A 490 7.85 5.25 -13.02
C LEU A 490 7.74 4.16 -11.93
N LEU A 491 7.88 4.57 -10.65
CA LEU A 491 7.81 3.65 -9.51
C LEU A 491 6.35 3.22 -9.21
N ILE A 492 6.03 2.00 -9.65
CA ILE A 492 4.78 1.29 -9.32
C ILE A 492 4.81 0.80 -7.86
N PHE A 493 5.86 0.09 -7.46
CA PHE A 493 6.03 -0.42 -6.10
C PHE A 493 6.64 0.64 -5.20
N VAL A 494 5.94 0.99 -4.11
CA VAL A 494 6.31 2.11 -3.23
C VAL A 494 6.16 1.75 -1.76
N GLU A 495 6.85 2.52 -0.93
CA GLU A 495 6.81 2.43 0.53
C GLU A 495 5.63 3.25 1.08
N PRO A 496 5.06 2.89 2.24
CA PRO A 496 4.19 3.77 3.01
C PRO A 496 4.92 4.92 3.72
N THR A 497 4.17 5.97 4.07
CA THR A 497 4.59 7.02 5.02
C THR A 497 4.75 6.44 6.43
N GLN A 498 5.54 7.07 7.32
CA GLN A 498 5.70 6.56 8.69
C GLN A 498 4.35 6.54 9.42
N SER A 499 3.54 7.58 9.21
CA SER A 499 2.20 7.72 9.76
C SER A 499 1.19 6.67 9.24
N ALA A 500 1.36 6.16 8.01
CA ALA A 500 0.59 5.00 7.51
C ALA A 500 1.04 3.68 8.17
N MET A 501 2.35 3.52 8.42
CA MET A 501 2.89 2.36 9.14
C MET A 501 2.47 2.34 10.63
N ASP A 502 2.47 3.49 11.29
CA ASP A 502 2.14 3.65 12.71
C ASP A 502 0.62 3.56 13.00
N SER A 503 -0.22 3.89 12.01
CA SER A 503 -1.67 3.82 12.14
C SER A 503 -2.25 2.42 11.90
N ASP A 504 -1.57 1.55 11.13
CA ASP A 504 -2.02 0.20 10.81
C ASP A 504 -2.13 -0.73 12.02
N LYS A 505 -3.29 -1.39 12.15
CA LYS A 505 -3.52 -2.42 13.18
C LYS A 505 -3.70 -3.83 12.60
N SER A 506 -3.62 -4.02 11.28
CA SER A 506 -3.76 -5.34 10.61
C SER A 506 -2.66 -6.34 10.95
N SER A 507 -2.90 -7.63 10.72
CA SER A 507 -1.86 -8.64 10.63
C SER A 507 -1.17 -8.62 9.26
N TYR A 508 -1.83 -8.07 8.23
CA TYR A 508 -1.37 -8.12 6.84
C TYR A 508 -0.09 -7.32 6.62
N TYR A 509 -0.08 -6.04 6.97
CA TYR A 509 1.13 -5.20 6.86
C TYR A 509 2.29 -5.71 7.74
N LYS A 510 1.98 -6.20 8.95
CA LYS A 510 2.97 -6.83 9.86
C LYS A 510 3.57 -8.10 9.27
N SER A 511 2.84 -8.81 8.40
CA SER A 511 3.34 -9.96 7.67
C SER A 511 4.34 -9.54 6.60
N TYR A 512 4.05 -8.49 5.80
CA TYR A 512 5.00 -7.96 4.81
C TYR A 512 6.34 -7.53 5.45
N LEU A 513 6.30 -6.81 6.58
CA LEU A 513 7.50 -6.46 7.35
C LEU A 513 8.33 -7.68 7.78
N ALA A 514 7.69 -8.83 8.08
CA ALA A 514 8.40 -10.04 8.48
C ALA A 514 9.16 -10.75 7.34
N TYR A 515 8.93 -10.33 6.08
CA TYR A 515 9.64 -10.81 4.89
C TYR A 515 10.72 -9.84 4.38
N ASP A 516 11.07 -8.81 5.15
CA ASP A 516 12.09 -7.79 4.80
C ASP A 516 11.78 -6.99 3.52
N THR A 517 10.51 -7.00 3.08
CA THR A 517 10.03 -6.12 2.00
C THR A 517 9.51 -4.81 2.56
N LYS A 518 9.98 -3.71 1.97
CA LYS A 518 9.55 -2.33 2.25
C LYS A 518 8.36 -1.87 1.40
N TYR A 519 8.08 -2.58 0.31
CA TYR A 519 6.99 -2.25 -0.60
C TYR A 519 5.69 -2.92 -0.17
N CYS A 520 4.62 -2.14 -0.06
CA CYS A 520 3.30 -2.63 0.33
C CYS A 520 2.35 -2.66 -0.87
N PRO A 521 1.37 -3.58 -0.91
CA PRO A 521 0.34 -3.58 -1.94
C PRO A 521 -0.62 -2.40 -1.74
N TRP A 522 -0.97 -1.72 -2.83
CA TRP A 522 -1.87 -0.57 -2.82
C TRP A 522 -3.06 -0.70 -3.76
N LEU A 523 -4.18 -0.10 -3.36
CA LEU A 523 -5.50 -0.32 -3.95
C LEU A 523 -5.67 0.36 -5.31
N LEU A 524 -6.29 -0.37 -6.24
CA LEU A 524 -6.81 0.17 -7.50
C LEU A 524 -8.32 0.33 -7.39
N ARG A 525 -8.91 1.22 -8.22
CA ARG A 525 -10.38 1.30 -8.35
C ARG A 525 -10.98 0.20 -9.23
N THR A 526 -10.16 -0.59 -9.93
CA THR A 526 -10.59 -1.69 -10.79
C THR A 526 -11.06 -2.89 -9.95
N PRO A 527 -12.32 -3.33 -10.07
CA PRO A 527 -12.79 -4.56 -9.45
C PRO A 527 -12.33 -5.79 -10.22
N ASN A 528 -12.36 -6.97 -9.57
CA ASN A 528 -12.25 -8.25 -10.27
C ASN A 528 -13.64 -8.74 -10.70
N GLY A 529 -13.87 -8.83 -12.02
CA GLY A 529 -15.16 -9.18 -12.63
C GLY A 529 -15.65 -10.61 -12.43
N THR A 530 -14.96 -11.47 -11.67
CA THR A 530 -15.51 -12.77 -11.23
C THR A 530 -16.42 -12.64 -10.01
N SER A 531 -16.43 -11.51 -9.31
CA SER A 531 -17.29 -11.32 -8.14
C SER A 531 -17.77 -9.88 -7.95
N ALA A 532 -18.53 -9.66 -6.87
CA ALA A 532 -19.09 -8.37 -6.48
C ALA A 532 -18.35 -7.68 -5.33
N HIS A 533 -17.34 -8.34 -4.76
CA HIS A 533 -16.65 -7.93 -3.54
C HIS A 533 -15.12 -7.96 -3.69
N GLU A 534 -14.59 -8.52 -4.78
CA GLU A 534 -13.14 -8.52 -5.01
C GLU A 534 -12.69 -7.24 -5.73
N ILE A 535 -11.61 -6.67 -5.20
CA ILE A 535 -10.88 -5.51 -5.71
C ILE A 535 -9.47 -5.93 -6.11
N LEU A 536 -8.84 -5.17 -7.02
CA LEU A 536 -7.44 -5.34 -7.35
C LEU A 536 -6.55 -4.42 -6.51
N ALA A 537 -5.39 -4.94 -6.10
CA ALA A 537 -4.29 -4.16 -5.55
C ALA A 537 -2.98 -4.57 -6.22
N ILE A 538 -2.01 -3.65 -6.29
CA ILE A 538 -0.71 -3.87 -6.94
C ILE A 538 0.44 -3.69 -5.95
N GLY A 539 1.42 -4.60 -6.01
CA GLY A 539 2.57 -4.62 -5.09
C GLY A 539 3.56 -5.72 -5.46
N ALA A 540 4.81 -5.62 -5.00
CA ALA A 540 5.88 -6.59 -5.32
C ALA A 540 5.68 -8.01 -4.72
N GLY A 541 4.54 -8.24 -4.05
CA GLY A 541 4.23 -9.45 -3.30
C GLY A 541 5.19 -9.73 -2.14
N ILE A 542 5.17 -10.99 -1.68
CA ILE A 542 6.11 -11.58 -0.72
C ILE A 542 7.04 -12.60 -1.40
N SER A 543 6.70 -13.00 -2.63
CA SER A 543 7.22 -14.19 -3.32
C SER A 543 7.75 -13.93 -4.73
N ASP A 544 7.82 -12.66 -5.17
CA ASP A 544 8.20 -12.25 -6.54
C ASP A 544 7.32 -12.80 -7.68
N SER A 545 6.22 -13.50 -7.34
CA SER A 545 5.45 -14.34 -8.27
C SER A 545 4.33 -13.61 -9.02
N ALA A 546 3.81 -12.51 -8.46
CA ALA A 546 2.64 -11.78 -8.96
C ALA A 546 2.76 -10.30 -8.58
N ASP A 547 2.51 -9.41 -9.55
CA ASP A 547 2.47 -7.95 -9.34
C ASP A 547 1.08 -7.51 -8.84
N ILE A 548 0.01 -8.18 -9.30
CA ILE A 548 -1.39 -7.80 -9.09
C ILE A 548 -2.11 -8.91 -8.31
N TRP A 549 -2.86 -8.50 -7.28
CA TRP A 549 -3.49 -9.39 -6.30
C TRP A 549 -4.97 -9.04 -6.10
N CYS A 550 -5.82 -10.05 -5.90
CA CYS A 550 -7.24 -9.87 -5.58
C CYS A 550 -7.46 -9.90 -4.06
N PHE A 551 -8.25 -8.96 -3.54
CA PHE A 551 -8.61 -8.83 -2.13
C PHE A 551 -10.12 -8.63 -1.95
N ASN A 552 -10.67 -8.92 -0.77
CA ASN A 552 -12.03 -8.49 -0.43
C ASN A 552 -12.05 -6.97 -0.23
N ALA A 553 -13.14 -6.30 -0.60
CA ALA A 553 -13.30 -4.86 -0.41
C ALA A 553 -13.14 -4.44 1.07
N ALA A 554 -13.64 -5.24 2.02
CA ALA A 554 -13.47 -5.03 3.45
C ALA A 554 -12.11 -5.46 4.06
N SER A 555 -11.16 -6.00 3.27
CA SER A 555 -9.86 -6.46 3.81
C SER A 555 -8.92 -5.31 4.20
N CYS A 556 -8.35 -5.41 5.40
CA CYS A 556 -7.49 -4.38 6.01
C CYS A 556 -6.00 -4.57 5.72
N GLY A 557 -5.21 -3.51 5.96
CA GLY A 557 -3.75 -3.54 5.73
C GLY A 557 -3.33 -3.35 4.26
N LEU A 558 -4.21 -2.77 3.44
CA LEU A 558 -3.98 -2.45 2.04
C LEU A 558 -3.78 -0.94 1.86
N GLY A 559 -2.81 -0.56 1.02
CA GLY A 559 -2.33 0.81 0.91
C GLY A 559 -3.24 1.73 0.10
N ILE A 560 -3.48 2.92 0.62
CA ILE A 560 -4.17 4.01 -0.10
C ILE A 560 -3.11 4.90 -0.76
N ARG A 561 -3.05 4.88 -2.10
CA ARG A 561 -2.17 5.72 -2.93
C ARG A 561 -3.03 6.60 -3.86
N PRO A 562 -3.54 7.74 -3.37
CA PRO A 562 -4.47 8.55 -4.15
C PRO A 562 -3.77 9.32 -5.26
N ALA A 563 -4.54 9.62 -6.30
CA ALA A 563 -4.22 10.58 -7.34
C ALA A 563 -5.21 11.75 -7.31
N ILE A 564 -4.76 12.92 -7.78
CA ILE A 564 -5.53 14.15 -7.90
C ILE A 564 -5.30 14.80 -9.27
N THR A 565 -6.13 15.76 -9.64
CA THR A 565 -5.86 16.68 -10.76
C THR A 565 -5.90 18.11 -10.26
N ILE A 566 -4.87 18.91 -10.58
CA ILE A 566 -4.81 20.34 -10.26
C ILE A 566 -4.74 21.15 -11.56
N SER A 567 -5.31 22.36 -11.59
CA SER A 567 -5.05 23.31 -12.69
C SER A 567 -3.87 24.21 -12.38
N MET A 568 -3.12 24.54 -13.42
CA MET A 568 -1.95 25.43 -13.37
C MET A 568 -2.32 26.89 -13.66
N ASP A 569 -3.62 27.21 -13.68
CA ASP A 569 -4.11 28.58 -13.86
C ASP A 569 -3.74 29.43 -12.64
N GLN A 570 -2.94 30.47 -12.86
CA GLN A 570 -2.45 31.39 -11.82
C GLN A 570 -1.53 30.74 -10.76
N VAL A 571 -0.96 29.56 -11.06
CA VAL A 571 0.04 28.89 -10.22
C VAL A 571 1.45 29.39 -10.55
N THR A 572 2.25 29.70 -9.54
CA THR A 572 3.72 29.77 -9.66
C THR A 572 4.33 28.53 -9.03
N LEU A 573 5.39 27.97 -9.61
CA LEU A 573 6.20 26.94 -8.97
C LEU A 573 7.60 27.48 -8.66
N ASP A 574 8.09 27.20 -7.45
CA ASP A 574 9.51 27.28 -7.08
C ASP A 574 10.05 25.84 -6.94
N GLY A 575 11.38 25.65 -7.02
CA GLY A 575 12.03 24.33 -7.08
C GLY A 575 12.40 23.88 -8.50
N ASP A 576 12.83 22.62 -8.64
CA ASP A 576 13.26 22.02 -9.92
C ASP A 576 12.68 20.62 -10.20
N GLY A 577 11.76 20.15 -9.36
CA GLY A 577 11.07 18.87 -9.52
C GLY A 577 11.89 17.64 -9.08
N SER A 578 13.16 17.81 -8.70
CA SER A 578 13.99 16.71 -8.19
C SER A 578 13.55 16.21 -6.81
N LYS A 579 14.19 15.14 -6.31
CA LYS A 579 13.95 14.63 -4.95
C LYS A 579 14.60 15.50 -3.88
N GLU A 580 15.66 16.20 -4.25
CA GLU A 580 16.40 17.14 -3.41
C GLU A 580 15.75 18.53 -3.37
N ASN A 581 14.98 18.90 -4.40
CA ASN A 581 14.32 20.19 -4.55
C ASN A 581 12.96 20.07 -5.32
N PRO A 582 11.94 19.41 -4.74
CA PRO A 582 10.63 19.26 -5.38
C PRO A 582 9.98 20.60 -5.69
N PHE A 583 9.08 20.63 -6.67
CA PHE A 583 8.28 21.82 -6.93
C PHE A 583 7.39 22.17 -5.74
N ILE A 584 7.28 23.45 -5.40
CA ILE A 584 6.38 23.97 -4.37
C ILE A 584 5.45 24.99 -5.03
N VAL A 585 4.15 24.89 -4.74
CA VAL A 585 3.15 25.88 -5.20
C VAL A 585 3.31 27.18 -4.41
N VAL A 586 3.60 28.28 -5.11
CA VAL A 586 3.76 29.62 -4.56
C VAL A 586 2.61 30.52 -5.05
N ASN A 587 2.00 31.26 -4.11
CA ASN A 587 0.91 32.22 -4.32
C ASN A 587 1.41 33.67 -4.13
#